data_AF-A0A5N1GJK5-F1
#
_entry.id   AF-A0A5N1GJK5-F1
#
_cell.length_a   1.000
_cell.length_b   1.000
_cell.length_c   1.000
_cell.angle_alpha   90.00
_cell.angle_beta   90.00
_cell.angle_gamma   90.00
#
_symmetry.space_group_name_H-M   'P 1'
#
loop_
_entity.id
_entity.type
_entity.pdbx_description
1 polymer ?
#
loop_
_entity_poly.entity_id
_entity_poly.type
_entity_poly.pdbx_seq_one_letter_code
_entity_poly.pdbx_strand_id
1 'polypeptide(L)'
;MKRIELYEPAMCCQTGICGPSVDPQLLEVSGIYERINNSDTCEAVRYNLAQNPQAFVDNGTAIQLIHKNGKKILPITLVDGEIVKTGDYPSREEFREYTGIEL
;
A
#
# COMPACT_ATOMS: atom_id res chain seq x y z
N MET A 1 12.69 12.79 0.60
CA MET A 1 11.62 12.23 -0.23
C MET A 1 10.67 11.54 0.73
N LYS A 2 9.37 11.88 0.68
CA LYS A 2 8.36 11.23 1.54
C LYS A 2 8.09 9.82 1.02
N ARG A 3 8.02 8.83 1.90
CA ARG A 3 7.84 7.43 1.50
C ARG A 3 6.46 6.91 1.89
N ILE A 4 5.74 6.37 0.92
CA ILE A 4 4.43 5.76 1.08
C ILE A 4 4.59 4.26 0.90
N GLU A 5 4.17 3.48 1.89
CA GLU A 5 4.29 2.03 1.85
C GLU A 5 2.91 1.40 2.05
N LEU A 6 2.59 0.40 1.22
CA LEU A 6 1.34 -0.33 1.29
C LEU A 6 1.61 -1.81 1.47
N TYR A 7 1.14 -2.33 2.60
CA TYR A 7 1.23 -3.74 2.97
C TYR A 7 -0.13 -4.39 2.71
N GLU A 8 -0.23 -5.13 1.62
CA GLU A 8 -1.47 -5.66 1.08
C GLU A 8 -1.72 -7.12 1.50
N PRO A 9 -2.98 -7.60 1.35
CA PRO A 9 -3.30 -9.01 1.46
C PRO A 9 -2.45 -9.90 0.54
N ALA A 10 -2.47 -11.21 0.77
CA ALA A 10 -1.85 -12.17 -0.14
C ALA A 10 -2.53 -12.08 -1.51
N MET A 11 -1.76 -11.80 -2.57
CA MET A 11 -2.24 -11.69 -3.95
C MET A 11 -1.40 -12.56 -4.89
N CYS A 12 -1.94 -12.88 -6.07
CA CYS A 12 -1.24 -13.70 -7.08
C CYS A 12 -0.09 -12.93 -7.77
N CYS A 13 -0.21 -11.61 -7.89
CA CYS A 13 0.82 -10.71 -8.41
C CYS A 13 0.95 -9.45 -7.55
N GLN A 14 1.92 -8.59 -7.89
CA GLN A 14 2.30 -7.47 -7.04
C GLN A 14 1.16 -6.47 -6.84
N THR A 15 0.40 -6.22 -7.89
CA THR A 15 -0.68 -5.22 -7.91
C THR A 15 -2.08 -5.83 -7.79
N GLY A 16 -2.20 -7.16 -7.84
CA GLY A 16 -3.47 -7.89 -7.81
C GLY A 16 -4.31 -7.83 -9.09
N ILE A 17 -3.81 -7.26 -10.19
CA ILE A 17 -4.59 -7.04 -11.44
C ILE A 17 -4.45 -8.16 -12.50
N CYS A 18 -3.79 -9.28 -12.20
CA CYS A 18 -3.54 -10.35 -13.18
C CYS A 18 -4.69 -11.35 -13.37
N GLY A 19 -5.80 -11.19 -12.64
CA GLY A 19 -6.97 -12.07 -12.72
C GLY A 19 -7.89 -11.78 -13.91
N PRO A 20 -8.82 -12.69 -14.24
CA PRO A 20 -9.80 -12.50 -15.32
C PRO A 20 -10.82 -11.38 -15.04
N SER A 21 -10.89 -10.92 -13.79
CA SER A 21 -11.69 -9.76 -13.38
C SER A 21 -10.78 -8.85 -12.57
N VAL A 22 -10.57 -7.63 -13.06
CA VAL A 22 -9.73 -6.63 -12.41
C VAL A 22 -10.57 -5.88 -11.39
N ASP A 23 -10.08 -5.77 -10.16
CA ASP A 23 -10.66 -4.90 -9.15
C ASP A 23 -10.39 -3.42 -9.50
N PRO A 24 -11.43 -2.59 -9.72
CA PRO A 24 -11.25 -1.18 -10.05
C PRO A 24 -10.44 -0.40 -9.00
N GLN A 25 -10.54 -0.76 -7.72
CA GLN A 25 -9.79 -0.11 -6.64
C GLN A 25 -8.28 -0.39 -6.78
N LEU A 26 -7.91 -1.64 -7.10
CA LEU A 26 -6.51 -2.01 -7.33
C LEU A 26 -5.94 -1.36 -8.59
N LEU A 27 -6.77 -1.20 -9.63
CA LEU A 27 -6.38 -0.49 -10.85
C LEU A 27 -6.12 0.99 -10.56
N GLU A 28 -7.01 1.65 -9.83
CA GLU A 28 -6.86 3.06 -9.43
C GLU A 28 -5.61 3.27 -8.57
N VAL A 29 -5.42 2.44 -7.53
CA VAL A 29 -4.23 2.49 -6.67
C VAL A 29 -2.95 2.27 -7.49
N SER A 30 -2.95 1.37 -8.47
CA SER A 30 -1.79 1.15 -9.33
C SER A 30 -1.43 2.42 -10.13
N GLY A 31 -2.42 3.10 -10.71
CA GLY A 31 -2.19 4.36 -11.42
C GLY A 31 -1.75 5.51 -10.51
N ILE A 32 -2.28 5.60 -9.29
CA ILE A 32 -1.85 6.58 -8.29
C ILE A 32 -0.39 6.35 -7.91
N TYR A 33 0.04 5.10 -7.67
CA TYR A 33 1.42 4.79 -7.30
C TYR A 33 2.40 5.11 -8.43
N GLU A 34 2.03 4.84 -9.69
CA GLU A 34 2.81 5.27 -10.85
C GLU A 34 2.96 6.80 -10.88
N ARG A 35 1.87 7.54 -10.65
CA ARG A 35 1.91 9.00 -10.63
C ARG A 35 2.77 9.54 -9.48
N ILE A 36 2.70 8.94 -8.29
CA ILE A 36 3.55 9.31 -7.15
C ILE A 36 5.02 9.05 -7.47
N ASN A 37 5.35 7.89 -8.02
CA ASN A 37 6.73 7.51 -8.36
C ASN A 37 7.33 8.29 -9.53
N ASN A 38 6.49 8.91 -10.37
CA ASN A 38 6.93 9.86 -11.39
C ASN A 38 7.19 11.26 -10.84
N SER A 39 6.94 11.50 -9.54
CA SER A 39 7.31 12.75 -8.87
C SER A 39 8.72 12.70 -8.31
N ASP A 40 9.39 13.86 -8.22
CA ASP A 40 10.71 13.96 -7.60
C ASP A 40 10.68 14.07 -6.06
N THR A 41 9.48 14.15 -5.46
CA THR A 41 9.32 14.49 -4.04
C THR A 41 8.90 13.32 -3.16
N CYS A 42 8.29 12.28 -3.76
CA CYS A 42 7.78 11.11 -3.05
C CYS A 42 8.18 9.79 -3.71
N GLU A 43 8.22 8.73 -2.91
CA GLU A 43 8.40 7.34 -3.34
C GLU A 43 7.22 6.52 -2.80
N ALA A 44 6.66 5.64 -3.62
CA ALA A 44 5.54 4.78 -3.25
C ALA A 44 5.85 3.31 -3.56
N VAL A 45 5.80 2.45 -2.54
CA VAL A 45 6.13 1.02 -2.65
C VAL A 45 4.98 0.16 -2.16
N ARG A 46 4.71 -0.92 -2.90
CA ARG A 46 3.67 -1.91 -2.57
C ARG A 46 4.32 -3.26 -2.28
N TYR A 47 3.89 -3.86 -1.18
CA TYR A 47 4.25 -5.20 -0.74
C TYR A 47 2.97 -6.01 -0.56
N ASN A 48 2.95 -7.25 -1.03
CA ASN A 48 1.85 -8.16 -0.72
C ASN A 48 2.35 -9.38 0.05
N LEU A 49 1.51 -9.94 0.92
CA LEU A 49 1.92 -10.97 1.86
C LEU A 49 2.40 -12.26 1.18
N ALA A 50 1.96 -12.55 -0.05
CA ALA A 50 2.34 -13.76 -0.77
C ALA A 50 3.72 -13.64 -1.43
N GLN A 51 4.04 -12.46 -2.01
CA GLN A 51 5.25 -12.25 -2.78
C GLN A 51 6.36 -11.55 -1.99
N ASN A 52 6.02 -10.81 -0.94
CA ASN A 52 6.96 -10.02 -0.14
C ASN A 52 6.89 -10.35 1.37
N PRO A 53 6.83 -11.63 1.80
CA PRO A 53 6.64 -11.97 3.22
C PRO A 53 7.73 -11.35 4.12
N GLN A 54 8.96 -11.23 3.62
CA GLN A 54 10.06 -10.64 4.37
C GLN A 54 9.84 -9.15 4.68
N ALA A 55 9.23 -8.38 3.77
CA ALA A 55 8.95 -6.96 4.01
C ALA A 55 8.02 -6.73 5.21
N PHE A 56 7.11 -7.67 5.46
CA PHE A 56 6.23 -7.64 6.64
C PHE A 56 7.02 -7.93 7.91
N VAL A 57 7.94 -8.89 7.87
CA VAL A 57 8.80 -9.24 9.02
C VAL A 57 9.75 -8.08 9.36
N ASP A 58 10.35 -7.45 8.34
CA ASP A 58 11.30 -6.35 8.51
C ASP A 58 10.64 -5.09 9.08
N ASN A 59 9.36 -4.87 8.76
CA ASN A 59 8.55 -3.80 9.35
C ASN A 59 7.86 -4.29 10.63
N GLY A 60 8.55 -4.10 11.76
CA GLY A 60 8.05 -4.48 13.08
C GLY A 60 6.64 -3.96 13.40
N THR A 61 6.28 -2.78 12.89
CA THR A 61 4.95 -2.19 13.08
C THR A 61 3.87 -2.98 12.35
N ALA A 62 4.09 -3.29 11.07
CA ALA A 62 3.13 -4.04 10.25
C ALA A 62 2.89 -5.46 10.81
N ILE A 63 3.95 -6.19 11.16
CA ILE A 63 3.81 -7.57 11.67
C ILE A 63 3.12 -7.61 13.04
N GLN A 64 3.42 -6.67 13.95
CA GLN A 64 2.78 -6.61 15.26
C GLN A 64 1.27 -6.36 15.16
N LEU A 65 0.86 -5.50 14.24
CA LEU A 65 -0.55 -5.22 14.00
C LEU A 65 -1.29 -6.41 13.42
N ILE A 66 -0.67 -7.13 12.48
CA ILE A 66 -1.26 -8.36 11.91
C ILE A 66 -1.35 -9.45 12.98
N HIS A 67 -0.34 -9.61 13.84
CA HIS A 67 -0.39 -10.55 14.96
C HIS A 67 -1.51 -10.22 15.96
N LYS A 68 -1.68 -8.93 16.29
CA LYS A 68 -2.69 -8.48 17.26
C LYS A 68 -4.12 -8.55 16.73
N ASN A 69 -4.32 -8.13 15.47
CA ASN A 69 -5.67 -7.92 14.91
C ASN A 69 -6.05 -8.95 13.84
N GLY A 70 -5.13 -9.82 13.44
CA GLY A 70 -5.30 -10.73 12.32
C GLY A 70 -5.16 -10.04 10.95
N LYS A 71 -5.25 -10.81 9.87
CA LYS A 71 -5.07 -10.31 8.49
C LYS A 71 -6.17 -9.36 8.01
N LYS A 72 -7.28 -9.21 8.75
CA LYS A 72 -8.42 -8.34 8.41
C LYS A 72 -8.09 -6.84 8.40
N ILE A 73 -6.95 -6.44 8.95
CA ILE A 73 -6.49 -5.05 8.91
C ILE A 73 -5.71 -4.71 7.64
N LEU A 74 -5.47 -5.68 6.76
CA LEU A 74 -4.84 -5.43 5.48
C LEU A 74 -5.89 -4.84 4.52
N PRO A 75 -5.50 -3.90 3.64
CA PRO A 75 -4.14 -3.34 3.52
C PRO A 75 -3.80 -2.36 4.66
N ILE A 76 -2.51 -2.23 4.99
CA ILE A 76 -1.97 -1.23 5.94
C ILE A 76 -1.17 -0.21 5.13
N THR A 77 -1.47 1.07 5.28
CA THR A 77 -0.75 2.17 4.64
C THR A 77 0.11 2.91 5.66
N LEU A 78 1.39 3.08 5.34
CA LEU A 78 2.35 3.86 6.10
C LEU A 78 2.82 5.06 5.29
N VAL A 79 3.05 6.18 5.96
CA VAL A 79 3.72 7.37 5.43
C VAL A 79 4.89 7.68 6.36
N ASP A 80 6.11 7.67 5.82
CA ASP A 80 7.36 7.85 6.58
C ASP A 80 7.45 6.92 7.82
N GLY A 81 6.93 5.69 7.69
CA GLY A 81 6.92 4.67 8.75
C GLY A 81 5.76 4.78 9.74
N GLU A 82 4.92 5.82 9.66
CA GLU A 82 3.74 6.00 10.51
C GLU A 82 2.48 5.47 9.82
N ILE A 83 1.63 4.77 10.57
CA ILE A 83 0.39 4.22 10.01
C ILE A 83 -0.65 5.31 9.86
N VAL A 84 -1.14 5.46 8.64
CA VAL A 84 -2.19 6.42 8.30
C VAL A 84 -3.53 5.75 8.00
N LYS A 85 -3.52 4.48 7.58
CA LYS A 85 -4.75 3.73 7.25
C LYS A 85 -4.57 2.22 7.40
N THR A 86 -5.66 1.53 7.75
CA THR A 86 -5.73 0.06 7.82
C THR A 86 -7.10 -0.44 7.37
N GLY A 87 -7.13 -1.62 6.76
CA GLY A 87 -8.36 -2.34 6.41
C GLY A 87 -9.02 -1.90 5.11
N ASP A 88 -8.52 -0.83 4.49
CA ASP A 88 -8.96 -0.35 3.18
C ASP A 88 -7.84 0.47 2.53
N TYR A 89 -7.88 0.58 1.20
CA TYR A 89 -6.96 1.43 0.46
C TYR A 89 -7.26 2.91 0.71
N PRO A 90 -6.24 3.79 0.70
CA PRO A 90 -6.49 5.22 0.74
C PRO A 90 -7.31 5.69 -0.47
N SER A 91 -8.18 6.67 -0.27
CA SER A 91 -8.85 7.38 -1.35
C SER A 91 -7.86 8.25 -2.11
N ARG A 92 -8.26 8.72 -3.30
CA ARG A 92 -7.46 9.70 -4.06
C ARG A 92 -7.15 10.93 -3.21
N GLU A 93 -8.13 11.43 -2.45
CA GLU A 93 -7.97 12.59 -1.56
C GLU A 93 -6.97 12.33 -0.44
N GLU A 94 -7.04 11.16 0.22
CA GLU A 94 -6.06 10.77 1.23
C GLU A 94 -4.66 10.67 0.64
N PHE A 95 -4.48 10.08 -0.55
CA PHE A 95 -3.18 10.07 -1.20
C PHE A 95 -2.67 11.47 -1.53
N ARG A 96 -3.53 12.40 -1.95
CA ARG A 96 -3.16 13.81 -2.18
C ARG A 96 -2.72 14.48 -0.88
N GLU A 97 -3.43 14.23 0.22
CA GLU A 97 -3.06 14.74 1.55
C GLU A 97 -1.72 14.18 2.02
N TYR A 98 -1.52 12.86 1.86
CA TYR A 98 -0.29 12.20 2.27
C TYR A 98 0.91 12.69 1.48
N THR A 99 0.77 12.82 0.16
CA THR A 99 1.91 13.07 -0.74
C THR A 99 2.12 14.54 -1.10
N GLY A 100 1.07 15.35 -1.05
CA GLY A 100 1.06 16.71 -1.63
C GLY A 100 1.10 16.73 -3.16
N ILE A 101 0.94 15.57 -3.81
CA ILE A 101 0.94 15.42 -5.26
C ILE A 101 -0.49 15.57 -5.78
N GLU A 102 -0.66 16.24 -6.91
CA GLU A 102 -1.95 16.25 -7.60
C GLU A 102 -2.16 14.87 -8.24
N LEU A 103 -3.33 14.23 -8.07
CA LEU A 103 -3.60 12.83 -8.47
C LEU A 103 -4.76 12.67 -9.44
#